data_AF-A0A2P4QLT1-F1
#
_entry.id   AF-A0A2P4QLT1-F1
#
_cell.length_a   1.000
_cell.length_b   1.000
_cell.length_c   1.000
_cell.angle_alpha   90.00
_cell.angle_beta   90.00
_cell.angle_gamma   90.00
#
_symmetry.space_group_name_H-M   'P 1'
#
loop_
_entity.id
_entity.type
_entity.pdbx_description
1 polymer ?
#
loop_
_entity_poly.entity_id
_entity_poly.type
_entity_poly.pdbx_seq_one_letter_code
_entity_poly.pdbx_strand_id
1 'polypeptide(L)'
;MKRCWDPVPTNRPTAKALSNKFKCLLIILCPVKDESNESIELSEDDLSEDFILEVEEAFSQEREDKWKLRLAELATNPIPLKKSQNLLTSKRLNFSESLSLKLSVEDWNKLRLTD
;
A
#
# COMPACT_ATOMS: atom_id res chain seq x y z
N MET A 1 14.67 6.08 -4.51
CA MET A 1 15.04 6.21 -3.07
C MET A 1 16.48 5.84 -2.73
N LYS A 2 17.22 5.04 -3.53
CA LYS A 2 18.61 4.64 -3.21
C LYS A 2 19.55 5.82 -2.94
N ARG A 3 19.45 6.91 -3.72
CA ARG A 3 20.23 8.15 -3.54
C ARG A 3 19.92 8.91 -2.24
N CYS A 4 18.77 8.68 -1.60
CA CYS A 4 18.44 9.31 -0.32
C CYS A 4 19.29 8.75 0.84
N TRP A 5 19.86 7.56 0.65
CA TRP A 5 20.68 6.85 1.63
C TRP A 5 22.18 6.98 1.35
N ASP A 6 22.61 7.93 0.51
CA ASP A 6 24.03 8.12 0.19
C ASP A 6 24.82 8.48 1.47
N PRO A 7 25.97 7.83 1.74
CA PRO A 7 26.79 8.15 2.90
C PRO A 7 27.31 9.60 2.87
N VAL A 8 27.47 10.19 1.68
CA VAL A 8 27.89 11.58 1.49
C VAL A 8 26.65 12.48 1.40
N PRO A 9 26.43 13.43 2.34
CA PRO A 9 25.23 14.26 2.36
C PRO A 9 25.00 15.08 1.08
N THR A 10 26.07 15.55 0.43
CA THR A 10 26.01 16.36 -0.79
C THR A 10 25.46 15.58 -2.00
N ASN A 11 25.58 14.25 -1.99
CA ASN A 11 25.03 13.39 -3.04
C ASN A 11 23.54 13.10 -2.87
N ARG A 12 22.99 13.41 -1.68
CA ARG A 12 21.57 13.19 -1.42
C ARG A 12 20.74 14.23 -2.17
N PRO A 13 19.57 13.84 -2.70
CA PRO A 13 18.68 14.79 -3.35
C PRO A 13 18.14 15.80 -2.33
N THR A 14 18.03 17.07 -2.76
CA THR A 14 17.33 18.11 -2.00
C THR A 14 15.86 17.75 -1.83
N ALA A 15 15.22 18.24 -0.76
CA ALA A 15 13.79 18.08 -0.53
C ALA A 15 12.94 18.50 -1.74
N LYS A 16 13.30 19.59 -2.43
CA LYS A 16 12.64 20.02 -3.67
C LYS A 16 12.74 18.96 -4.78
N ALA A 17 13.92 18.43 -5.03
CA ALA A 17 14.13 17.40 -6.05
C ALA A 17 13.36 16.10 -5.72
N LEU A 18 13.28 15.73 -4.45
CA LEU A 18 12.49 14.59 -4.01
C LEU A 18 10.99 14.82 -4.17
N SER A 19 10.50 16.01 -3.82
CA SER A 19 9.10 16.42 -4.01
C SER A 19 8.69 16.38 -5.47
N ASN A 20 9.52 16.93 -6.37
CA ASN A 20 9.27 16.86 -7.82
C ASN A 20 9.15 15.40 -8.30
N LYS A 21 10.03 14.50 -7.84
CA LYS A 21 9.94 13.07 -8.19
C LYS A 21 8.64 12.41 -7.74
N PHE A 22 8.15 12.75 -6.54
CA PHE A 22 6.87 12.22 -6.07
C PHE A 22 5.68 12.79 -6.85
N LYS A 23 5.73 14.07 -7.24
CA LYS A 23 4.73 14.66 -8.13
C LYS A 23 4.70 13.97 -9.50
N CYS A 24 5.87 13.73 -10.09
CA CYS A 24 6.00 12.99 -11.35
C CYS A 24 5.38 11.58 -11.24
N LEU A 25 5.75 10.84 -10.19
CA LEU A 25 5.19 9.51 -9.93
C LEU A 25 3.66 9.56 -9.77
N LEU A 26 3.13 10.57 -9.07
CA LEU A 26 1.70 10.75 -8.88
C LEU A 26 0.97 10.95 -10.21
N ILE A 27 1.51 11.74 -11.14
CA ILE A 27 0.91 11.95 -12.46
C ILE A 27 0.91 10.66 -13.28
N ILE A 28 2.03 9.93 -13.28
CA ILE A 28 2.15 8.66 -14.03
C ILE A 28 1.16 7.62 -13.49
N LEU A 29 1.04 7.48 -12.17
CA LEU A 29 0.17 6.49 -11.54
C LEU A 29 -1.31 6.92 -11.48
N CYS A 30 -1.59 8.21 -11.47
CA CYS A 30 -2.93 8.79 -11.46
C CYS A 30 -3.06 9.84 -12.58
N PRO A 31 -3.15 9.40 -13.86
CA PRO A 31 -3.45 10.32 -14.94
C PRO A 31 -4.82 10.95 -14.67
N VAL A 32 -4.84 12.25 -14.40
CA VAL A 32 -6.06 13.02 -14.14
C VAL A 32 -6.94 12.94 -15.38
N LYS A 33 -8.17 12.44 -15.23
CA LYS A 33 -9.10 12.24 -16.35
C LYS A 33 -10.13 13.37 -16.55
N ASP A 34 -10.21 14.35 -15.65
CA ASP A 34 -11.31 15.33 -15.65
C ASP A 34 -10.86 16.81 -15.58
N GLU A 35 -11.61 17.64 -16.32
CA GLU A 35 -11.36 19.01 -16.76
C GLU A 35 -11.44 20.13 -15.69
N SER A 36 -11.46 19.84 -14.38
CA SER A 36 -11.88 20.87 -13.39
C SER A 36 -10.94 21.22 -12.25
N ASN A 37 -9.79 20.57 -12.06
CA ASN A 37 -8.90 20.93 -10.95
C ASN A 37 -7.45 21.07 -11.41
N GLU A 38 -6.90 22.26 -11.13
CA GLU A 38 -5.48 22.64 -11.10
C GLU A 38 -4.56 21.58 -11.70
N SER A 39 -4.34 21.68 -13.02
CA SER A 39 -3.31 20.93 -13.71
C SER A 39 -2.02 21.08 -12.90
N ILE A 40 -1.51 19.96 -12.40
CA ILE A 40 -0.19 19.94 -11.77
C ILE A 40 0.79 20.27 -12.90
N GLU A 41 1.08 21.56 -13.08
CA GLU A 41 2.06 22.05 -14.05
C GLU A 41 3.43 21.53 -13.61
N LEU A 42 3.82 20.41 -14.20
CA LEU A 42 5.22 20.02 -14.28
C LEU A 42 5.75 20.56 -15.59
N SER A 43 6.89 21.25 -15.55
CA SER A 43 7.62 21.54 -16.79
C SER A 43 7.98 20.22 -17.47
N GLU A 44 7.86 20.15 -18.80
CA GLU A 44 8.19 18.97 -19.60
C GLU A 44 9.61 18.42 -19.29
N ASP A 45 10.53 19.29 -18.86
CA ASP A 45 11.88 18.95 -18.40
C ASP A 45 11.96 18.08 -17.12
N ASP A 46 10.90 18.03 -16.30
CA ASP A 46 10.89 17.26 -15.03
C ASP A 46 10.61 15.75 -15.27
N LEU A 47 10.14 15.35 -16.46
CA LEU A 47 9.78 13.99 -16.82
C LEU A 47 10.74 13.41 -17.86
N SER A 48 11.94 13.01 -17.45
CA SER A 48 12.85 12.27 -18.33
C SER A 48 12.20 10.95 -18.79
N GLU A 49 12.27 10.64 -20.08
CA GLU A 49 11.76 9.37 -20.66
C GLU A 49 12.28 8.14 -19.90
N ASP A 50 13.56 8.15 -19.50
CA ASP A 50 14.19 7.10 -18.70
C ASP A 50 13.47 6.83 -17.37
N PHE A 51 12.94 7.87 -16.73
CA PHE A 51 12.21 7.74 -15.47
C PHE A 51 10.82 7.16 -15.69
N ILE A 52 10.14 7.53 -16.78
CA ILE A 52 8.84 6.96 -17.15
C ILE A 52 9.00 5.46 -17.39
N LEU A 53 10.00 5.07 -18.20
CA LEU A 53 10.32 3.67 -18.46
C LEU A 53 10.69 2.91 -17.17
N GLU A 54 11.49 3.50 -16.28
CA GLU A 54 11.82 2.90 -14.98
C GLU A 54 10.56 2.67 -14.13
N VAL A 55 9.58 3.58 -14.16
CA VAL A 55 8.32 3.45 -13.42
C VAL A 55 7.38 2.42 -14.07
N GLU A 56 7.25 2.41 -15.40
CA GLU A 56 6.44 1.42 -16.11
C GLU A 56 6.98 0.01 -15.92
N GLU A 57 8.30 -0.19 -16.04
CA GLU A 57 8.95 -1.44 -15.69
C GLU A 57 8.77 -1.74 -14.20
N ALA A 58 9.02 -0.72 -13.37
CA ALA A 58 8.67 -0.51 -11.95
C ALA A 58 7.46 -1.29 -11.43
N PHE A 59 6.34 -0.98 -12.08
CA PHE A 59 4.99 -1.27 -11.65
C PHE A 59 4.22 -2.02 -12.74
N SER A 60 4.92 -2.77 -13.59
CA SER A 60 4.28 -3.56 -14.63
C SER A 60 3.38 -4.67 -14.05
N GLN A 61 2.33 -5.02 -14.79
CA GLN A 61 1.39 -6.06 -14.38
C GLN A 61 2.11 -7.41 -14.15
N GLU A 62 3.10 -7.73 -14.99
CA GLU A 62 3.91 -8.94 -14.85
C GLU A 62 4.64 -8.99 -13.50
N ARG A 63 5.22 -7.86 -13.06
CA ARG A 63 5.89 -7.81 -11.75
C ARG A 63 4.90 -7.90 -10.60
N GLU A 64 3.74 -7.26 -10.73
CA GLU A 64 2.68 -7.36 -9.73
C GLU A 64 2.20 -8.81 -9.58
N ASP A 65 1.93 -9.50 -10.69
CA ASP A 65 1.47 -10.89 -10.70
C ASP A 65 2.53 -11.83 -10.11
N LYS A 66 3.81 -11.60 -10.44
CA LYS A 66 4.94 -12.35 -9.86
C LYS A 66 5.05 -12.14 -8.35
N TRP A 67 4.82 -10.93 -7.85
CA TRP A 67 4.78 -10.67 -6.41
C TRP A 67 3.57 -11.31 -5.74
N LYS A 68 2.39 -11.23 -6.34
CA LYS A 68 1.18 -11.91 -5.85
C LYS A 68 1.37 -13.43 -5.77
N LEU A 69 2.00 -14.03 -6.78
CA LEU A 69 2.29 -15.47 -6.81
C LEU A 69 3.25 -15.87 -5.70
N ARG A 70 4.36 -15.14 -5.52
CA ARG A 70 5.29 -15.38 -4.40
C ARG A 70 4.64 -15.19 -3.04
N LEU A 71 3.78 -14.18 -2.90
CA LEU A 71 3.01 -13.96 -1.68
C LEU A 71 2.06 -15.12 -1.40
N ALA A 72 1.39 -15.64 -2.43
CA ALA A 72 0.55 -16.83 -2.31
C ALA A 72 1.36 -18.06 -1.91
N GLU A 73 2.53 -18.30 -2.53
CA GLU A 73 3.44 -19.39 -2.15
C GLU A 73 3.89 -19.27 -0.69
N LEU A 74 4.32 -18.09 -0.25
CA LEU A 74 4.74 -17.85 1.14
C LEU A 74 3.59 -17.97 2.14
N ALA A 75 2.38 -17.56 1.75
CA ALA A 75 1.18 -17.71 2.56
C ALA A 75 0.72 -19.17 2.66
N THR A 76 1.08 -19.99 1.66
CA THR A 76 0.86 -21.44 1.67
C THR A 76 1.89 -22.09 2.59
N ASN A 77 1.73 -21.88 3.90
CA ASN A 77 2.61 -22.44 4.92
C ASN A 77 2.58 -23.98 4.83
N PRO A 78 3.64 -24.65 4.34
CA PRO A 78 3.66 -26.11 4.21
C PRO A 78 3.82 -26.80 5.58
N ILE A 79 4.15 -26.03 6.62
CA ILE A 79 4.32 -26.51 7.97
C ILE A 79 2.91 -26.55 8.58
N PRO A 80 2.39 -27.73 8.97
CA PRO A 80 1.20 -27.80 9.81
C PRO A 80 1.43 -26.85 10.98
N LEU A 81 0.47 -25.95 11.25
CA LEU A 81 0.56 -25.00 12.37
C LEU A 81 1.17 -25.74 13.56
N LYS A 82 2.42 -25.40 13.92
CA LYS A 82 3.06 -26.06 15.04
C LYS A 82 2.08 -25.93 16.20
N LYS A 83 1.76 -27.03 16.87
CA LYS A 83 1.17 -27.01 18.22
C LYS A 83 2.19 -26.42 19.21
N SER A 84 2.96 -25.40 18.84
CA SER A 84 3.72 -24.64 19.80
C SER A 84 2.71 -23.89 20.64
N GLN A 85 2.73 -24.16 21.94
CA GLN A 85 2.09 -23.37 22.98
C GLN A 85 2.44 -21.90 22.81
N ASN A 86 1.70 -21.21 21.96
CA ASN A 86 1.62 -19.77 21.95
C ASN A 86 0.14 -19.40 22.00
N LEU A 87 -0.45 -19.76 23.15
CA LEU A 87 -1.83 -19.43 23.51
C LEU A 87 -2.06 -17.91 23.50
N LEU A 88 -0.98 -17.10 23.50
CA LEU A 88 -1.03 -15.65 23.68
C LEU A 88 -0.66 -14.81 22.44
N THR A 89 0.03 -15.33 21.42
CA THR A 89 0.38 -14.51 20.23
C THR A 89 -0.26 -14.94 18.92
N SER A 90 -0.98 -16.07 18.86
CA SER A 90 -1.80 -16.40 17.68
C SER A 90 -3.23 -15.93 17.88
N LYS A 91 -3.41 -14.60 17.98
CA LYS A 91 -4.74 -14.01 17.79
C LYS A 91 -5.03 -14.00 16.29
N ARG A 92 -5.39 -15.17 15.74
CA ARG A 92 -6.37 -15.17 14.66
C ARG A 92 -7.64 -14.58 15.27
N LEU A 93 -7.79 -13.28 15.12
CA LEU A 93 -9.05 -12.61 15.39
C LEU A 93 -10.06 -13.21 14.40
N ASN A 94 -10.76 -14.26 14.83
CA ASN A 94 -12.04 -14.62 14.25
C ASN A 94 -13.01 -13.49 14.62
N PHE A 95 -12.86 -12.35 13.93
CA PHE A 95 -13.64 -11.15 14.18
C PHE A 95 -15.13 -11.46 14.09
N SER A 96 -15.53 -12.38 13.20
CA SER A 96 -16.90 -12.86 13.07
C SER A 96 -17.43 -13.54 14.34
N GLU A 97 -16.69 -14.48 14.93
CA GLU A 97 -17.12 -15.21 16.14
C GLU A 97 -17.20 -14.28 17.36
N SER A 98 -16.26 -13.34 17.48
CA SER A 98 -16.23 -12.38 18.60
C SER A 98 -17.34 -11.33 18.53
N LEU A 99 -17.80 -10.97 17.32
CA LEU A 99 -18.92 -10.04 17.14
C LEU A 99 -20.26 -10.72 17.45
N SER A 100 -20.43 -11.96 17.00
CA SER A 100 -21.65 -12.73 17.23
C SER A 100 -21.88 -13.07 18.70
N LEU A 101 -20.82 -13.22 19.50
CA LEU A 101 -20.92 -13.43 20.95
C LEU A 101 -21.23 -12.16 21.74
N LYS A 102 -20.87 -10.98 21.22
CA LYS A 102 -21.03 -9.70 21.92
C LYS A 102 -22.32 -8.95 21.61
N LEU A 103 -23.03 -9.37 20.57
CA LEU A 103 -24.29 -8.77 20.18
C LEU A 103 -25.35 -9.87 20.25
N SER A 104 -25.93 -10.03 21.44
CA SER A 104 -27.18 -10.79 21.54
C SER A 104 -28.29 -10.02 20.81
N VAL A 105 -29.35 -10.71 20.37
CA VAL A 105 -30.53 -10.07 19.77
C VAL A 105 -31.11 -8.99 20.72
N GLU A 106 -30.95 -9.18 22.02
CA GLU A 106 -31.34 -8.23 23.07
C GLU A 106 -30.56 -6.90 23.01
N ASP A 107 -29.29 -6.93 22.62
CA ASP A 107 -28.45 -5.73 22.51
C ASP A 107 -28.83 -4.90 21.29
N TRP A 108 -29.29 -5.54 20.21
CA TRP A 108 -29.88 -4.86 19.05
C TRP A 108 -31.25 -4.24 19.37
N ASN A 109 -32.06 -4.89 20.20
CA ASN A 109 -33.36 -4.36 20.63
C ASN A 109 -33.21 -3.13 21.55
N LYS A 110 -32.17 -3.08 22.39
CA LYS A 110 -31.84 -1.89 23.21
C LYS A 110 -31.45 -0.66 22.38
N LEU A 111 -30.82 -0.86 21.22
CA LEU A 111 -30.44 0.24 20.32
C LEU A 111 -31.61 0.78 19.49
N ARG A 112 -32.74 0.07 19.41
CA ARG A 112 -33.95 0.50 18.70
C ARG A 112 -34.99 1.19 19.60
N LEU A 113 -34.69 1.36 20.88
CA LEU A 113 -35.60 1.94 21.89
C LEU A 113 -35.06 3.24 22.51
N THR A 114 -34.50 4.09 21.66
CA THR A 114 -34.47 5.53 21.93
C THR A 114 -35.21 6.19 20.78
N ASP A 115 -36.34 6.80 21.12
CA ASP A 115 -37.31 7.46 20.25
C ASP A 115 -36.71 8.46 19.25
#